data_AF-A0A9J5ZY50-F1
#
_entry.id   AF-A0A9J5ZY50-F1
#
_cell.length_a   1.000
_cell.length_b   1.000
_cell.length_c   1.000
_cell.angle_alpha   90.00
_cell.angle_beta   90.00
_cell.angle_gamma   90.00
#
_symmetry.space_group_name_H-M   'P 1'
#
loop_
_entity.id
_entity.type
_entity.pdbx_description
1 polymer ?
#
loop_
_entity_poly.entity_id
_entity_poly.type
_entity_poly.pdbx_seq_one_letter_code
_entity_poly.pdbx_strand_id
1 'polypeptide(L)'
;MDEDIKLIQTFIPEEVDSKDKFDVGVIVRTIMVTGSSYIPKLKVEKPLGEDTSFICANKQAIGVADGVGGWAKKGINLGVY
;
A
#
# COMPACT_ATOMS: atom_id res chain seq x y z
N MET A 1 27.49 9.31 18.83
CA MET A 1 26.76 8.16 18.28
C MET A 1 25.82 8.77 17.26
N ASP A 2 26.36 8.95 16.07
CA ASP A 2 25.63 9.40 14.89
C ASP A 2 24.63 8.32 14.54
N GLU A 3 23.34 8.60 14.72
CA GLU A 3 22.28 7.84 14.08
C GLU A 3 21.74 8.68 12.95
N ASP A 4 22.12 8.27 11.75
CA ASP A 4 21.73 8.77 10.46
C ASP A 4 20.24 9.11 10.39
N ILE A 5 19.89 10.38 10.63
CA ILE A 5 18.68 10.96 10.04
C ILE A 5 18.98 11.03 8.55
N LYS A 6 18.71 9.92 7.83
CA LYS A 6 18.70 9.91 6.37
C LYS A 6 17.72 11.00 5.96
N LEU A 7 18.29 12.11 5.48
CA LEU A 7 17.59 13.18 4.81
C LEU A 7 16.61 12.51 3.85
N ILE A 8 15.32 12.59 4.18
CA ILE A 8 14.26 11.98 3.38
C ILE A 8 14.52 12.45 1.97
N GLN A 9 14.91 11.51 1.11
CA GLN A 9 15.18 11.79 -0.30
C GLN A 9 13.94 12.50 -0.79
N THR A 10 14.12 13.79 -1.05
CA THR A 10 13.01 14.63 -1.48
C THR A 10 12.62 14.00 -2.80
N PHE A 11 11.46 13.35 -2.84
CA PHE A 11 10.84 12.97 -4.10
C PHE A 11 10.67 14.28 -4.86
N ILE A 12 11.62 14.55 -5.76
CA ILE A 12 11.52 15.58 -6.77
C ILE A 12 10.66 14.92 -7.85
N PRO A 13 9.41 15.35 -8.05
CA PRO A 13 8.65 14.89 -9.20
C PRO A 13 9.42 15.28 -10.46
N GLU A 14 9.58 14.31 -11.36
CA GLU A 14 10.18 14.52 -12.68
C GLU A 14 9.41 15.63 -13.41
N GLU A 15 10.14 16.69 -13.76
CA GLU A 15 9.80 17.84 -14.62
C GLU A 15 8.36 18.42 -14.50
N VAL A 16 8.24 19.49 -13.71
CA VAL A 16 7.12 20.44 -13.81
C VAL A 16 7.43 21.44 -14.93
N ASP A 17 6.49 21.60 -15.87
CA ASP A 17 6.55 22.54 -16.99
C ASP A 17 6.94 23.96 -16.51
N SER A 18 7.91 24.54 -17.21
CA SER A 18 8.68 25.76 -16.88
C SER A 18 7.89 27.07 -16.70
N LYS A 19 6.54 27.05 -16.65
CA LYS A 19 5.70 28.25 -16.71
C LYS A 19 5.05 28.69 -15.40
N ASP A 20 5.11 27.88 -14.35
CA ASP A 20 4.55 28.25 -13.05
C ASP A 20 5.63 28.83 -12.14
N LYS A 21 5.55 30.14 -11.91
CA LYS A 21 6.39 30.88 -10.96
C LYS A 21 6.23 30.26 -9.58
N PHE A 22 7.30 29.70 -9.05
CA PHE A 22 7.32 29.15 -7.70
C PHE A 22 7.41 30.31 -6.68
N ASP A 23 6.27 30.71 -6.11
CA ASP A 23 6.29 31.40 -4.83
C ASP A 23 6.96 30.44 -3.84
N VAL A 24 7.98 30.92 -3.11
CA VAL A 24 8.73 30.13 -2.12
C VAL A 24 7.86 29.94 -0.87
N GLY A 25 6.74 29.24 -1.04
CA GLY A 25 5.91 28.72 0.03
C GLY A 25 6.44 27.35 0.43
N VAL A 26 6.59 27.13 1.74
CA VAL A 26 6.94 25.82 2.29
C VAL A 26 5.90 24.80 1.81
N ILE A 27 6.30 23.85 0.96
CA ILE A 27 5.42 22.75 0.54
C ILE A 27 5.30 21.78 1.72
N VAL A 28 4.19 21.87 2.44
CA VAL A 28 3.82 20.88 3.45
C VAL A 28 2.98 19.82 2.75
N ARG A 29 3.52 18.60 2.66
CA ARG A 29 2.80 17.43 2.14
C ARG A 29 2.51 16.43 3.26
N THR A 30 1.30 15.89 3.28
CA THR A 30 0.98 14.72 4.10
C THR A 30 1.53 13.47 3.42
N ILE A 31 2.28 12.66 4.18
CA ILE A 31 2.79 11.36 3.72
C ILE A 31 2.13 10.23 4.50
N MET A 32 1.75 9.18 3.79
CA MET A 32 1.33 7.90 4.35
C MET A 32 2.56 7.09 4.72
N VAL A 33 2.66 6.74 6.01
CA VAL A 33 3.53 5.67 6.50
C VAL A 33 2.63 4.48 6.81
N THR A 34 2.82 3.35 6.15
CA THR A 34 1.90 2.21 6.23
C THR A 34 2.63 0.87 6.28
N GLY A 35 1.94 -0.13 6.83
CA GLY A 35 2.30 -1.54 6.84
C GLY A 35 1.03 -2.40 6.81
N SER A 36 1.17 -3.69 6.54
CA SER A 36 0.06 -4.65 6.55
C SER A 36 0.41 -5.85 7.42
N SER A 37 -0.61 -6.44 8.04
CA SER A 37 -0.53 -7.69 8.79
C SER A 37 -1.71 -8.55 8.41
N TYR A 38 -1.47 -9.86 8.28
CA TYR A 38 -2.46 -10.83 7.87
C TYR A 38 -2.61 -11.92 8.92
N ILE A 39 -3.81 -12.07 9.47
CA ILE A 39 -4.14 -13.08 10.48
C ILE A 39 -5.20 -14.00 9.87
N PRO A 40 -4.82 -15.18 9.35
CA PRO A 40 -5.77 -16.09 8.73
C PRO A 40 -6.65 -16.79 9.77
N LYS A 41 -7.79 -17.33 9.30
CA LYS A 41 -8.63 -18.23 10.10
C LYS A 41 -7.87 -19.53 10.36
N LEU A 42 -7.95 -20.03 11.59
CA LEU A 42 -7.28 -21.26 12.04
C LEU A 42 -7.98 -22.54 11.52
N LYS A 43 -8.19 -22.65 10.21
CA LYS A 43 -8.75 -23.85 9.58
C LYS A 43 -7.63 -24.64 8.91
N VAL A 44 -7.37 -25.85 9.40
CA VAL A 44 -6.28 -26.71 8.90
C VAL A 44 -6.37 -26.96 7.38
N GLU A 45 -7.57 -27.11 6.85
CA GLU A 45 -7.82 -27.34 5.41
C GLU A 45 -7.69 -26.08 4.54
N LYS A 46 -7.78 -24.89 5.15
CA LYS A 46 -7.69 -23.59 4.49
C LYS A 46 -6.88 -22.64 5.37
N PRO A 47 -5.56 -22.88 5.46
CA PRO A 47 -4.69 -22.14 6.38
C PRO A 47 -4.51 -20.68 5.96
N LEU A 48 -4.83 -20.36 4.70
CA LEU A 48 -4.97 -19.01 4.19
C LEU A 48 -6.46 -18.69 4.09
N GLY A 49 -6.86 -17.54 4.63
CA GLY A 49 -8.17 -16.93 4.38
C GLY A 49 -8.29 -16.41 2.95
N GLU A 50 -9.40 -15.74 2.66
CA GLU A 50 -9.74 -15.30 1.31
C GLU A 50 -9.56 -13.78 1.13
N ASP A 51 -9.27 -13.08 2.22
CA ASP A 51 -9.01 -11.65 2.28
C ASP A 51 -7.66 -11.34 1.61
N THR A 52 -7.58 -10.22 0.92
CA THR A 52 -6.35 -9.73 0.28
C THR A 52 -6.19 -8.23 0.47
N SER A 53 -4.94 -7.75 0.49
CA SER A 53 -4.62 -6.33 0.60
C SER A 53 -3.42 -5.96 -0.28
N PHE A 54 -3.35 -4.70 -0.69
CA PHE A 54 -2.18 -4.15 -1.38
C PHE A 54 -1.84 -2.75 -0.88
N ILE A 55 -0.57 -2.39 -1.00
CA ILE A 55 -0.04 -1.05 -0.70
C ILE A 55 0.60 -0.50 -1.98
N CYS A 56 0.20 0.70 -2.39
CA CYS A 56 0.82 1.43 -3.49
C CYS A 56 1.48 2.71 -2.97
N ALA A 57 2.78 2.64 -2.65
CA ALA A 57 3.53 3.76 -2.07
C ALA A 57 3.54 4.99 -2.98
N ASN A 58 3.73 4.80 -4.30
CA ASN A 58 3.78 5.92 -5.27
C ASN A 58 2.46 6.69 -5.34
N LYS A 59 1.32 5.99 -5.17
CA LYS A 59 -0.01 6.60 -5.19
C LYS A 59 -0.53 6.95 -3.80
N GLN A 60 0.23 6.65 -2.74
CA GLN A 60 -0.18 6.83 -1.35
C GLN A 60 -1.57 6.21 -1.11
N ALA A 61 -1.75 4.95 -1.52
CA ALA A 61 -3.04 4.26 -1.50
C ALA A 61 -2.91 2.84 -0.91
N ILE A 62 -3.96 2.41 -0.22
CA ILE A 62 -4.12 1.04 0.32
C ILE A 62 -5.43 0.50 -0.22
N GLY A 63 -5.44 -0.76 -0.64
CA GLY A 63 -6.66 -1.49 -0.99
C GLY A 63 -6.82 -2.74 -0.15
N VAL A 64 -8.05 -3.04 0.21
CA VAL A 64 -8.45 -4.26 0.94
C VAL A 64 -9.66 -4.85 0.23
N ALA A 65 -9.68 -6.17 0.05
CA ALA A 65 -10.81 -6.91 -0.47
C ALA A 65 -11.11 -8.11 0.43
N ASP A 66 -12.39 -8.27 0.78
CA ASP A 66 -12.90 -9.40 1.53
C ASP A 66 -13.32 -10.52 0.56
N GLY A 67 -12.89 -11.74 0.86
CA GLY A 67 -13.19 -12.91 0.04
C GLY A 67 -14.56 -13.50 0.37
N VAL A 68 -15.29 -13.95 -0.65
CA VAL A 68 -16.63 -14.51 -0.47
C VAL A 68 -16.58 -16.05 -0.41
N GLY A 69 -16.45 -16.61 0.78
CA GLY A 69 -16.17 -18.06 0.97
C GLY A 69 -17.23 -19.05 0.54
N GLY A 70 -18.42 -18.58 0.15
CA GLY A 70 -19.44 -19.40 -0.48
C GLY A 70 -19.02 -19.92 -1.87
N TRP A 71 -18.15 -19.18 -2.58
CA TRP A 71 -17.76 -19.52 -3.96
C TRP A 71 -16.83 -20.73 -4.03
N ALA A 72 -16.04 -20.98 -2.98
CA ALA A 72 -15.22 -22.18 -2.89
C ALA A 72 -16.04 -23.48 -2.95
N LYS A 73 -17.29 -23.47 -2.44
CA LYS A 73 -18.21 -24.63 -2.53
C LYS A 73 -18.67 -24.90 -3.97
N LYS A 74 -18.55 -23.91 -4.85
CA LYS A 74 -18.86 -24.00 -6.28
C LYS A 74 -17.62 -24.25 -7.15
N GLY A 75 -16.48 -24.55 -6.54
CA GLY A 75 -15.22 -24.77 -7.26
C GLY A 75 -14.55 -23.50 -7.79
N ILE A 76 -15.05 -22.32 -7.41
CA ILE A 76 -14.48 -21.03 -7.82
C ILE A 76 -13.55 -20.56 -6.70
N ASN A 77 -12.25 -20.55 -6.97
CA ASN A 77 -11.22 -20.02 -6.09
C ASN A 77 -10.59 -18.76 -6.70
N LEU A 78 -10.38 -17.72 -5.89
CA LEU A 78 -9.93 -16.40 -6.34
C LEU A 78 -8.42 -16.32 -6.67
N GLY A 79 -7.66 -17.42 -6.59
CA GLY A 79 -6.27 -17.40 -7.03
C GLY A 79 -5.53 -18.74 -6.99
N VAL A 80 -4.59 -18.87 -7.92
CA VAL A 80 -3.39 -19.71 -7.78
C VAL A 80 -2.37 -18.85 -7.04
N TYR A 81 -1.78 -19.41 -5.98
CA TYR A 81 -0.82 -18.74 -5.11
C TYR A 81 0.58 -18.73 -5.71
#